data_AF-A0AAC9WIQ8-F1
#
_entry.id   AF-A0AAC9WIQ8-F1
#
_cell.length_a   1.000
_cell.length_b   1.000
_cell.length_c   1.000
_cell.angle_alpha   90.00
_cell.angle_beta   90.00
_cell.angle_gamma   90.00
#
_symmetry.space_group_name_H-M   'P 1'
#
loop_
_entity.id
_entity.type
_entity.pdbx_description
1 polymer ?
#
loop_
_entity_poly.entity_id
_entity_poly.type
_entity_poly.pdbx_seq_one_letter_code
_entity_poly.pdbx_strand_id
1 'polypeptide(L)'
;MTYSDGKIYSGSGTMIGEDTVLTAAHNVYSSKLGWATEVTVYAGKKGPKYTIGKAKSKKMLTFKKWKDTSDQDYDLAIIKLDSKLGKKTGTLGLTSKVSKNEEIETSGFPGDKSGEVQYKSIGNLKKITDNILYYQLDTFFGQSGSSVRNKQNKIIAVHSFGASDYNGGVRLNALKIDYIKHWMGTPIAHHFGKFVQIDKKDIKLWSNLEFSMSKDTKRIKIGDAYQAKYVYNHPNGQKYYSLYNSENKWIGYINSRSVTFLKVPNAHKYNKNIVINKGKIVVWKNLDFSKKADMKNIKVGKEYTAKYEYYHPNGQKYYSLYDNKDKWMGYINTRSVTVKK
;
A
#
# COMPACT_ATOMS: atom_id res chain seq x y z
N MET A 1 27.81 -6.24 -9.44
CA MET A 1 27.16 -6.86 -8.27
C MET A 1 28.10 -7.94 -7.79
N THR A 2 28.67 -7.77 -6.60
CA THR A 2 29.63 -8.69 -6.02
C THR A 2 28.90 -9.64 -5.08
N TYR A 3 29.18 -10.94 -5.18
CA TYR A 3 28.61 -11.95 -4.29
C TYR A 3 29.68 -12.54 -3.36
N SER A 4 29.27 -13.38 -2.41
CA SER A 4 30.13 -14.00 -1.40
C SER A 4 31.22 -14.91 -1.97
N ASP A 5 31.04 -15.40 -3.21
CA ASP A 5 32.04 -16.17 -3.95
C ASP A 5 33.10 -15.29 -4.66
N GLY A 6 33.06 -13.97 -4.45
CA GLY A 6 33.96 -13.00 -5.07
C GLY A 6 33.63 -12.69 -6.54
N LYS A 7 32.66 -13.37 -7.16
CA LYS A 7 32.30 -13.12 -8.56
C LYS A 7 31.53 -11.82 -8.72
N ILE A 8 31.77 -11.16 -9.85
CA ILE A 8 31.13 -9.91 -10.22
C ILE A 8 30.19 -10.16 -11.41
N TYR A 9 28.93 -9.78 -11.24
CA TYR A 9 27.90 -9.83 -12.28
C TYR A 9 27.47 -8.42 -12.67
N SER A 10 26.99 -8.26 -13.90
CA SER A 10 26.46 -7.00 -14.45
C SER A 10 24.95 -7.11 -14.67
N GLY A 11 24.29 -5.96 -14.63
CA GLY A 11 22.85 -5.81 -14.74
C GLY A 11 22.49 -4.34 -14.90
N SER A 12 21.21 -4.07 -15.08
CA SER A 12 20.66 -2.74 -15.30
C SER A 12 19.76 -2.29 -14.15
N GLY A 13 19.50 -1.00 -14.07
CA GLY A 13 18.65 -0.40 -13.06
C GLY A 13 18.26 1.02 -13.41
N THR A 14 17.22 1.54 -12.75
CA THR A 14 16.69 2.88 -13.02
C THR A 14 16.54 3.68 -11.73
N MET A 15 17.00 4.94 -11.72
CA MET A 15 16.79 5.85 -10.58
C MET A 15 15.31 6.24 -10.45
N ILE A 16 14.72 5.95 -9.28
CA ILE A 16 13.30 6.24 -8.96
C ILE A 16 13.14 7.16 -7.74
N GLY A 17 14.25 7.61 -7.16
CA GLY A 17 14.31 8.56 -6.05
C GLY A 17 15.72 9.14 -5.91
N GLU A 18 15.93 10.09 -4.99
CA GLU A 18 17.24 10.74 -4.80
C GLU A 18 18.38 9.74 -4.55
N ASP A 19 18.09 8.63 -3.88
CA ASP A 19 19.03 7.61 -3.41
C ASP A 19 18.53 6.19 -3.72
N THR A 20 17.61 6.01 -4.68
CA THR A 20 16.93 4.73 -4.88
C THR A 20 16.94 4.29 -6.33
N VAL A 21 17.44 3.07 -6.56
CA VAL A 21 17.41 2.36 -7.85
C VAL A 21 16.35 1.27 -7.82
N LEU A 22 15.56 1.15 -8.87
CA LEU A 22 14.71 0.01 -9.17
C LEU A 22 15.46 -0.97 -10.11
N THR A 23 15.44 -2.25 -9.81
CA THR A 23 16.15 -3.29 -10.58
C THR A 23 15.47 -4.67 -10.41
N ALA A 24 15.98 -5.70 -11.07
CA ALA A 24 15.53 -7.08 -10.89
C ALA A 24 15.99 -7.63 -9.52
N ALA A 25 15.26 -8.57 -8.94
CA ALA A 25 15.65 -9.16 -7.67
C ALA A 25 16.86 -10.08 -7.79
N HIS A 26 17.00 -10.81 -8.90
CA HIS A 26 18.17 -11.66 -9.13
C HIS A 26 19.50 -10.88 -9.26
N ASN A 27 19.43 -9.56 -9.48
CA ASN A 27 20.61 -8.68 -9.43
C ASN A 27 21.14 -8.50 -8.00
N VAL A 28 20.27 -8.58 -6.99
CA VAL A 28 20.64 -8.29 -5.59
C VAL A 28 20.57 -9.51 -4.67
N TYR A 29 19.83 -10.55 -5.06
CA TYR A 29 19.64 -11.77 -4.27
C TYR A 29 19.61 -13.01 -5.15
N SER A 30 20.43 -13.99 -4.80
CA SER A 30 20.49 -15.32 -5.38
C SER A 30 20.05 -16.35 -4.33
N SER A 31 19.24 -17.34 -4.73
CA SER A 31 18.90 -18.47 -3.85
C SER A 31 20.11 -19.32 -3.47
N LYS A 32 21.16 -19.32 -4.32
CA LYS A 32 22.41 -20.05 -4.09
C LYS A 32 23.41 -19.25 -3.25
N LEU A 33 23.58 -17.96 -3.54
CA LEU A 33 24.64 -17.13 -2.95
C LEU A 33 24.14 -16.17 -1.85
N GLY A 34 22.83 -16.07 -1.65
CA GLY A 34 22.22 -15.10 -0.76
C GLY A 34 22.23 -13.69 -1.36
N TRP A 35 22.34 -12.68 -0.49
CA TRP A 35 22.45 -11.29 -0.93
C TRP A 35 23.79 -11.02 -1.60
N ALA A 36 23.79 -10.15 -2.61
CA ALA A 36 25.02 -9.50 -3.06
C ALA A 36 25.68 -8.80 -1.86
N THR A 37 27.00 -8.87 -1.75
CA THR A 37 27.77 -8.22 -0.69
C THR A 37 27.92 -6.73 -0.96
N GLU A 38 28.02 -6.34 -2.24
CA GLU A 38 28.04 -4.96 -2.69
C GLU A 38 27.45 -4.83 -4.09
N VAL A 39 26.69 -3.76 -4.33
CA VAL A 39 26.31 -3.31 -5.67
C VAL A 39 26.79 -1.89 -5.88
N THR A 40 27.68 -1.68 -6.85
CA THR A 40 28.05 -0.35 -7.34
C THR A 40 27.20 0.01 -8.55
N VAL A 41 26.54 1.15 -8.49
CA VAL A 41 25.70 1.72 -9.54
C VAL A 41 26.49 2.80 -10.25
N TYR A 42 26.60 2.69 -11.57
CA TYR A 42 27.28 3.66 -12.44
C TYR A 42 26.25 4.38 -13.30
N ALA A 43 26.29 5.71 -13.31
CA ALA A 43 25.39 6.56 -14.09
C ALA A 43 26.14 7.31 -15.20
N GLY A 44 25.52 7.41 -16.38
CA GLY A 44 26.14 8.00 -17.56
C GLY A 44 27.29 7.14 -18.12
N LYS A 45 27.15 5.81 -18.06
CA LYS A 45 28.20 4.89 -18.49
C LYS A 45 28.35 4.93 -20.03
N LYS A 46 29.57 5.21 -20.49
CA LYS A 46 29.99 5.26 -21.90
C LYS A 46 31.42 4.72 -22.02
N GLY A 47 31.54 3.43 -22.34
CA GLY A 47 32.82 2.73 -22.21
C GLY A 47 33.26 2.70 -20.75
N PRO A 48 34.57 2.82 -20.46
CA PRO A 48 35.07 2.79 -19.07
C PRO A 48 34.68 4.04 -18.25
N LYS A 49 34.09 5.06 -18.87
CA LYS A 49 33.71 6.33 -18.22
C LYS A 49 32.26 6.26 -17.71
N TYR A 50 32.01 6.92 -16.58
CA TYR A 50 30.67 7.14 -16.01
C TYR A 50 30.46 8.64 -15.76
N THR A 51 29.86 9.33 -16.72
CA THR A 51 29.90 10.80 -16.81
C THR A 51 29.07 11.52 -15.75
N ILE A 52 28.12 10.84 -15.11
CA ILE A 52 27.24 11.46 -14.10
C ILE A 52 27.72 11.13 -12.68
N GLY A 53 28.17 9.90 -12.44
CA GLY A 53 28.72 9.49 -11.16
C GLY A 53 28.50 8.01 -10.84
N LYS A 54 28.86 7.63 -9.62
CA LYS A 54 28.62 6.30 -9.07
C LYS A 54 28.18 6.38 -7.62
N ALA A 55 27.52 5.32 -7.14
CA ALA A 55 27.10 5.15 -5.76
C ALA A 55 27.10 3.67 -5.39
N LYS A 56 27.28 3.35 -4.11
CA LYS A 56 27.23 1.97 -3.62
C LYS A 56 25.90 1.68 -2.93
N SER A 57 25.53 0.41 -2.89
CA SER A 57 24.39 -0.08 -2.14
C SER A 57 24.61 0.09 -0.64
N LYS A 58 23.70 0.80 0.04
CA LYS A 58 23.58 0.84 1.50
C LYS A 58 22.58 -0.18 2.03
N LYS A 59 21.50 -0.45 1.27
CA LYS A 59 20.50 -1.46 1.60
C LYS A 59 19.85 -2.00 0.33
N MET A 60 19.65 -3.30 0.27
CA MET A 60 18.94 -3.97 -0.81
C MET A 60 17.65 -4.57 -0.26
N LEU A 61 16.55 -4.38 -0.98
CA LEU A 61 15.23 -4.86 -0.60
C LEU A 61 14.57 -5.57 -1.77
N THR A 62 13.99 -6.73 -1.51
CA THR A 62 13.16 -7.47 -2.46
C THR A 62 12.05 -8.21 -1.70
N PHE A 63 11.14 -8.82 -2.44
CA PHE A 63 10.02 -9.57 -1.91
C PHE A 63 10.49 -10.83 -1.16
N LYS A 64 9.81 -11.16 -0.05
CA LYS A 64 10.04 -12.43 0.65
C LYS A 64 9.83 -13.62 -0.29
N LYS A 65 8.79 -13.58 -1.12
CA LYS A 65 8.46 -14.63 -2.08
C LYS A 65 9.59 -14.91 -3.07
N TRP A 66 10.28 -13.87 -3.56
CA TRP A 66 11.50 -14.04 -4.38
C TRP A 66 12.59 -14.78 -3.61
N LYS A 67 12.87 -14.36 -2.38
CA LYS A 67 13.92 -15.00 -1.56
C LYS A 67 13.63 -16.45 -1.24
N ASP A 68 12.37 -16.77 -0.97
CA ASP A 68 11.96 -18.12 -0.54
C ASP A 68 11.91 -19.10 -1.72
N THR A 69 11.49 -18.64 -2.91
CA THR A 69 11.09 -19.54 -4.00
C THR A 69 11.60 -19.15 -5.39
N SER A 70 12.35 -18.04 -5.51
CA SER A 70 12.77 -17.47 -6.80
C SER A 70 11.61 -17.27 -7.79
N ASP A 71 10.43 -16.95 -7.25
CA ASP A 71 9.20 -16.76 -8.02
C ASP A 71 9.31 -15.54 -8.93
N GLN A 72 9.27 -15.78 -10.24
CA GLN A 72 9.44 -14.78 -11.29
C GLN A 72 8.45 -13.61 -11.20
N ASP A 73 7.25 -13.82 -10.65
CA ASP A 73 6.25 -12.77 -10.41
C ASP A 73 6.75 -11.67 -9.46
N TYR A 74 7.83 -11.97 -8.72
CA TYR A 74 8.42 -11.15 -7.67
C TYR A 74 9.89 -10.82 -7.91
N ASP A 75 10.41 -11.02 -9.13
CA ASP A 75 11.77 -10.68 -9.54
C ASP A 75 11.99 -9.15 -9.70
N LEU A 76 11.77 -8.42 -8.61
CA LEU A 76 11.90 -6.98 -8.52
C LEU A 76 12.53 -6.62 -7.17
N ALA A 77 13.45 -5.65 -7.20
CA ALA A 77 14.11 -5.13 -6.03
C ALA A 77 14.32 -3.63 -6.11
N ILE A 78 14.61 -3.03 -4.95
CA ILE A 78 15.22 -1.72 -4.89
C ILE A 78 16.59 -1.77 -4.23
N ILE A 79 17.46 -0.85 -4.62
CA ILE A 79 18.73 -0.57 -3.97
C ILE A 79 18.66 0.85 -3.42
N LYS A 80 18.75 0.98 -2.09
CA LYS A 80 19.01 2.25 -1.41
C LYS A 80 20.51 2.51 -1.46
N LEU A 81 20.89 3.68 -1.94
CA LEU A 81 22.26 4.09 -2.18
C LEU A 81 22.86 4.79 -0.95
N ASP A 82 24.18 4.78 -0.87
CA ASP A 82 24.97 5.53 0.12
C ASP A 82 25.03 7.05 -0.14
N SER A 83 24.58 7.47 -1.32
CA SER A 83 24.64 8.85 -1.79
C SER A 83 23.43 9.20 -2.66
N LYS A 84 23.15 10.50 -2.78
CA LYS A 84 21.99 11.03 -3.51
C LYS A 84 22.23 11.14 -5.02
N LEU A 85 22.65 10.04 -5.67
CA LEU A 85 22.96 10.00 -7.11
C LEU A 85 21.78 10.46 -7.99
N GLY A 86 20.54 10.24 -7.52
CA GLY A 86 19.30 10.61 -8.20
C GLY A 86 19.13 12.11 -8.41
N LYS A 87 19.78 12.93 -7.57
CA LYS A 87 19.82 14.40 -7.78
C LYS A 87 20.60 14.79 -9.03
N LYS A 88 21.57 13.96 -9.46
CA LYS A 88 22.39 14.20 -10.66
C LYS A 88 21.77 13.60 -11.91
N THR A 89 21.16 12.41 -11.79
CA THR A 89 20.58 11.69 -12.95
C THR A 89 19.16 12.14 -13.29
N GLY A 90 18.46 12.77 -12.34
CA GLY A 90 16.99 12.80 -12.36
C GLY A 90 16.40 11.44 -11.98
N THR A 91 15.07 11.35 -11.99
CA THR A 91 14.33 10.14 -11.60
C THR A 91 13.16 9.90 -12.53
N LEU A 92 12.76 8.62 -12.67
CA LEU A 92 11.58 8.24 -13.44
C LEU A 92 10.40 7.91 -12.52
N GLY A 93 9.21 8.32 -12.95
CA GLY A 93 7.97 8.05 -12.23
C GLY A 93 7.46 6.62 -12.46
N LEU A 94 6.64 6.12 -11.53
CA LEU A 94 6.03 4.79 -11.62
C LEU A 94 4.54 4.90 -11.98
N THR A 95 4.00 3.93 -12.71
CA THR A 95 2.55 3.82 -12.94
C THR A 95 2.12 2.37 -13.08
N SER A 96 0.89 2.08 -12.65
CA SER A 96 0.24 0.78 -12.85
C SER A 96 -0.68 0.71 -14.06
N LYS A 97 -0.92 1.88 -14.69
CA LYS A 97 -1.74 2.00 -15.88
C LYS A 97 -0.96 1.49 -17.09
N VAL A 98 -1.55 0.53 -17.78
CA VAL A 98 -1.04 -0.07 -19.01
C VAL A 98 -2.22 -0.36 -19.92
N SER A 99 -2.02 -0.26 -21.22
CA SER A 99 -3.02 -0.61 -22.24
C SER A 99 -2.51 -1.76 -23.11
N LYS A 100 -3.41 -2.64 -23.55
CA LYS A 100 -3.04 -3.71 -24.49
C LYS A 100 -2.46 -3.11 -25.78
N ASN A 101 -1.42 -3.73 -26.34
CA ASN A 101 -0.72 -3.30 -27.56
C ASN A 101 -0.05 -1.91 -27.50
N GLU A 102 0.04 -1.30 -26.31
CA GLU A 102 0.76 -0.05 -26.11
C GLU A 102 2.23 -0.18 -26.57
N GLU A 103 2.72 0.83 -27.28
CA GLU A 103 4.15 0.96 -27.60
C GLU A 103 4.92 1.36 -26.34
N ILE A 104 5.98 0.63 -26.07
CA ILE A 104 6.78 0.70 -24.86
C ILE A 104 8.26 0.74 -25.23
N GLU A 105 9.07 1.25 -24.31
CA GLU A 105 10.52 1.34 -24.46
C GLU A 105 11.22 0.68 -23.27
N THR A 106 12.31 -0.03 -23.52
CA THR A 106 13.26 -0.42 -22.46
C THR A 106 14.63 0.19 -22.71
N SER A 107 15.39 0.43 -21.64
CA SER A 107 16.76 0.95 -21.75
C SER A 107 17.66 0.42 -20.64
N GLY A 108 18.85 -0.06 -21.03
CA GLY A 108 19.87 -0.57 -20.12
C GLY A 108 21.11 -1.06 -20.86
N PHE A 109 21.84 -1.99 -20.27
CA PHE A 109 23.23 -2.30 -20.64
C PHE A 109 23.37 -3.77 -21.11
N PRO A 110 23.04 -4.06 -22.39
CA PRO A 110 23.13 -5.41 -22.94
C PRO A 110 24.59 -5.85 -23.16
N GLY A 111 24.91 -7.08 -22.79
CA GLY A 111 26.26 -7.65 -22.77
C GLY A 111 26.82 -8.00 -24.15
N ASP A 112 25.98 -8.31 -25.13
CA ASP A 112 26.37 -8.46 -26.54
C ASP A 112 26.87 -7.13 -27.15
N LYS A 113 26.56 -6.01 -26.49
CA LYS A 113 27.10 -4.67 -26.79
C LYS A 113 28.10 -4.19 -25.73
N SER A 114 28.87 -5.10 -25.15
CA SER A 114 29.85 -4.93 -24.06
C SER A 114 29.29 -4.65 -22.65
N GLY A 115 28.03 -4.24 -22.51
CA GLY A 115 27.48 -3.76 -21.23
C GLY A 115 28.04 -2.40 -20.77
N GLU A 116 28.84 -1.73 -21.61
CA GLU A 116 29.50 -0.47 -21.25
C GLU A 116 28.82 0.80 -21.79
N VAL A 117 27.74 0.63 -22.56
CA VAL A 117 26.93 1.72 -23.11
C VAL A 117 25.45 1.37 -22.97
N GLN A 118 24.62 2.37 -22.72
CA GLN A 118 23.18 2.18 -22.64
C GLN A 118 22.57 2.05 -24.04
N TYR A 119 21.77 1.02 -24.25
CA TYR A 119 20.96 0.82 -25.45
C TYR A 119 19.48 0.85 -25.10
N LYS A 120 18.68 1.32 -26.05
CA LYS A 120 17.22 1.30 -25.97
C LYS A 120 16.63 0.37 -27.01
N SER A 121 15.50 -0.24 -26.69
CA SER A 121 14.66 -0.99 -27.61
C SER A 121 13.21 -0.50 -27.48
N ILE A 122 12.53 -0.37 -28.61
CA ILE A 122 11.14 0.08 -28.71
C ILE A 122 10.35 -1.05 -29.38
N GLY A 123 9.13 -1.28 -28.90
CA GLY A 123 8.25 -2.32 -29.42
C GLY A 123 6.92 -2.28 -28.71
N ASN A 124 6.12 -3.34 -28.86
CA ASN A 124 4.76 -3.36 -28.31
C ASN A 124 4.59 -4.37 -27.19
N LEU A 125 3.75 -3.99 -26.23
CA LEU A 125 3.21 -4.89 -25.22
C LEU A 125 2.31 -5.95 -25.87
N LYS A 126 2.47 -7.22 -25.50
CA LYS A 126 1.74 -8.35 -26.09
C LYS A 126 0.75 -9.00 -25.15
N LYS A 127 1.15 -9.21 -23.90
CA LYS A 127 0.30 -9.83 -22.88
C LYS A 127 0.47 -9.13 -21.55
N ILE A 128 -0.66 -8.91 -20.89
CA ILE A 128 -0.75 -8.35 -19.54
C ILE A 128 -1.32 -9.45 -18.65
N THR A 129 -0.61 -9.76 -17.57
CA THR A 129 -1.14 -10.54 -16.44
C THR A 129 -1.16 -9.66 -15.20
N ASP A 130 -1.59 -10.20 -14.06
CA ASP A 130 -1.57 -9.46 -12.79
C ASP A 130 -0.15 -9.08 -12.36
N ASN A 131 0.84 -9.91 -12.69
CA ASN A 131 2.21 -9.79 -12.18
C ASN A 131 3.29 -9.57 -13.23
N ILE A 132 3.07 -9.98 -14.47
CA ILE A 132 4.05 -9.94 -15.56
C ILE A 132 3.49 -9.21 -16.78
N LEU A 133 4.36 -8.40 -17.41
CA LEU A 133 4.16 -7.87 -18.76
C LEU A 133 5.06 -8.63 -19.73
N TYR A 134 4.50 -9.02 -20.88
CA TYR A 134 5.21 -9.68 -21.96
C TYR A 134 5.21 -8.80 -23.19
N TYR A 135 6.33 -8.73 -23.89
CA TYR A 135 6.55 -7.77 -24.97
C TYR A 135 7.59 -8.26 -26.00
N GLN A 136 7.57 -7.61 -27.17
CA GLN A 136 8.58 -7.77 -28.21
C GLN A 136 9.57 -6.60 -28.14
N LEU A 137 10.40 -6.60 -27.11
CA LEU A 137 11.54 -5.68 -26.99
C LEU A 137 12.80 -6.51 -27.09
N ASP A 138 13.74 -6.14 -27.95
CA ASP A 138 15.02 -6.84 -28.05
C ASP A 138 15.87 -6.57 -26.81
N THR A 139 16.25 -7.65 -26.13
CA THR A 139 17.05 -7.61 -24.90
C THR A 139 18.07 -8.74 -24.90
N PHE A 140 19.15 -8.57 -24.16
CA PHE A 140 20.20 -9.57 -23.98
C PHE A 140 20.66 -9.59 -22.51
N PHE A 141 21.44 -10.61 -22.13
CA PHE A 141 22.05 -10.67 -20.80
C PHE A 141 22.70 -9.33 -20.41
N GLY A 142 22.46 -8.86 -19.18
CA GLY A 142 22.84 -7.51 -18.72
C GLY A 142 21.70 -6.50 -18.71
N GLN A 143 20.63 -6.72 -19.50
CA GLN A 143 19.41 -5.91 -19.44
C GLN A 143 18.54 -6.22 -18.20
N SER A 144 18.83 -7.28 -17.44
CA SER A 144 18.14 -7.59 -16.20
C SER A 144 18.05 -6.38 -15.29
N GLY A 145 16.83 -5.95 -14.95
CA GLY A 145 16.56 -4.77 -14.13
C GLY A 145 16.35 -3.46 -14.91
N SER A 146 16.44 -3.48 -16.25
CA SER A 146 16.08 -2.34 -17.09
C SER A 146 14.62 -1.95 -16.89
N SER A 147 14.35 -0.65 -16.86
CA SER A 147 12.98 -0.18 -16.84
C SER A 147 12.31 -0.46 -18.19
N VAL A 148 11.04 -0.85 -18.12
CA VAL A 148 10.11 -0.85 -19.25
C VAL A 148 9.17 0.32 -19.03
N ARG A 149 9.05 1.21 -20.01
CA ARG A 149 8.38 2.51 -19.90
C ARG A 149 7.31 2.69 -20.95
N ASN A 150 6.28 3.45 -20.58
CA ASN A 150 5.28 3.95 -21.52
C ASN A 150 5.72 5.24 -22.23
N LYS A 151 4.89 5.72 -23.16
CA LYS A 151 5.11 6.98 -23.90
C LYS A 151 5.23 8.22 -23.01
N GLN A 152 4.70 8.20 -21.80
CA GLN A 152 4.88 9.29 -20.81
C GLN A 152 6.15 9.14 -19.96
N ASN A 153 7.07 8.25 -20.35
CA ASN A 153 8.30 7.93 -19.63
C ASN A 153 8.06 7.49 -18.17
N LYS A 154 6.92 6.87 -17.90
CA LYS A 154 6.64 6.22 -16.61
C LYS A 154 6.98 4.75 -16.70
N ILE A 155 7.65 4.23 -15.67
CA ILE A 155 7.98 2.82 -15.55
C ILE A 155 6.69 2.04 -15.29
N ILE A 156 6.49 0.98 -16.08
CA ILE A 156 5.35 0.06 -16.01
C ILE A 156 5.76 -1.37 -15.67
N ALA A 157 7.03 -1.72 -15.90
CA ALA A 157 7.62 -2.99 -15.49
C ALA A 157 9.15 -2.88 -15.31
N VAL A 158 9.72 -3.88 -14.65
CA VAL A 158 11.16 -4.13 -14.59
C VAL A 158 11.45 -5.37 -15.43
N HIS A 159 12.26 -5.24 -16.48
CA HIS A 159 12.65 -6.38 -17.30
C HIS A 159 13.44 -7.39 -16.47
N SER A 160 13.08 -8.66 -16.56
CA SER A 160 13.68 -9.72 -15.74
C SER A 160 14.02 -11.00 -16.50
N PHE A 161 13.45 -11.25 -17.68
CA PHE A 161 13.72 -12.48 -18.43
C PHE A 161 13.43 -12.35 -19.93
N GLY A 162 14.00 -13.29 -20.69
CA GLY A 162 13.65 -13.51 -22.09
C GLY A 162 13.24 -14.96 -22.38
N ALA A 163 12.44 -15.14 -23.43
CA ALA A 163 12.03 -16.42 -23.99
C ALA A 163 12.03 -16.34 -25.52
N SER A 164 11.84 -17.47 -26.22
CA SER A 164 11.93 -17.54 -27.69
C SER A 164 10.98 -16.57 -28.40
N ASP A 165 9.76 -16.42 -27.89
CA ASP A 165 8.67 -15.71 -28.58
C ASP A 165 8.40 -14.32 -27.99
N TYR A 166 8.85 -14.08 -26.76
CA TYR A 166 8.63 -12.84 -26.03
C TYR A 166 9.66 -12.65 -24.92
N ASN A 167 9.95 -11.39 -24.64
CA ASN A 167 10.64 -10.99 -23.42
C ASN A 167 9.62 -10.54 -22.38
N GLY A 168 10.02 -10.48 -21.11
CA GLY A 168 9.11 -10.11 -20.04
C GLY A 168 9.76 -9.47 -18.83
N GLY A 169 8.89 -8.93 -18.00
CA GLY A 169 9.27 -8.20 -16.81
C GLY A 169 8.17 -8.13 -15.78
N VAL A 170 8.58 -7.93 -14.52
CA VAL A 170 7.66 -7.77 -13.39
C VAL A 170 6.86 -6.50 -13.56
N ARG A 171 5.54 -6.64 -13.73
CA ARG A 171 4.57 -5.54 -13.84
C ARG A 171 4.53 -4.73 -12.55
N LEU A 172 4.56 -3.40 -12.67
CA LEU A 172 4.28 -2.49 -11.56
C LEU A 172 2.77 -2.34 -11.33
N ASN A 173 2.11 -3.35 -10.77
CA ASN A 173 0.73 -3.19 -10.32
C ASN A 173 0.65 -2.28 -9.07
N ALA A 174 -0.56 -1.87 -8.69
CA ALA A 174 -0.76 -0.93 -7.57
C ALA A 174 -0.13 -1.44 -6.25
N LEU A 175 -0.26 -2.74 -5.96
CA LEU A 175 0.30 -3.35 -4.75
C LEU A 175 1.84 -3.29 -4.74
N LYS A 176 2.49 -3.59 -5.87
CA LYS A 176 3.95 -3.52 -6.00
C LYS A 176 4.45 -2.08 -5.89
N ILE A 177 3.71 -1.10 -6.42
CA ILE A 177 4.03 0.33 -6.24
C ILE A 177 3.95 0.72 -4.77
N ASP A 178 2.92 0.29 -4.03
CA ASP A 178 2.83 0.55 -2.59
C ASP A 178 4.05 0.01 -1.84
N TYR A 179 4.52 -1.19 -2.19
CA TYR A 179 5.68 -1.80 -1.54
C TYR A 179 6.99 -1.09 -1.90
N ILE A 180 7.19 -0.71 -3.16
CA ILE A 180 8.32 0.11 -3.59
C ILE A 180 8.33 1.42 -2.79
N LYS A 181 7.18 2.09 -2.70
CA LYS A 181 7.03 3.36 -1.98
C LYS A 181 7.25 3.22 -0.48
N HIS A 182 6.81 2.12 0.12
CA HIS A 182 7.15 1.76 1.49
C HIS A 182 8.66 1.58 1.66
N TRP A 183 9.34 0.82 0.80
CA TRP A 183 10.79 0.65 0.89
C TRP A 183 11.58 1.95 0.65
N MET A 184 11.00 2.91 -0.07
CA MET A 184 11.52 4.27 -0.22
C MET A 184 11.32 5.16 1.02
N GLY A 185 10.56 4.72 2.03
CA GLY A 185 10.20 5.53 3.21
C GLY A 185 9.02 6.48 2.97
N THR A 186 8.21 6.23 1.95
CA THR A 186 7.05 7.05 1.55
C THR A 186 5.79 6.20 1.33
N PRO A 187 5.37 5.38 2.32
CA PRO A 187 4.25 4.46 2.14
C PRO A 187 2.97 5.19 1.70
N ILE A 188 2.24 4.61 0.76
CA ILE A 188 1.01 5.21 0.22
C ILE A 188 -0.16 4.91 1.15
N ALA A 189 -0.83 5.99 1.60
CA ALA A 189 -2.06 5.91 2.36
C ALA A 189 -3.26 5.76 1.40
N HIS A 190 -4.06 4.71 1.60
CA HIS A 190 -5.34 4.55 0.90
C HIS A 190 -6.48 4.92 1.83
N HIS A 191 -7.38 5.80 1.39
CA HIS A 191 -8.55 6.17 2.19
C HIS A 191 -9.40 4.93 2.50
N PHE A 192 -9.75 4.76 3.77
CA PHE A 192 -10.51 3.61 4.26
C PHE A 192 -11.78 4.06 4.97
N GLY A 193 -11.67 4.95 5.95
CA GLY A 193 -12.80 5.62 6.60
C GLY A 193 -13.78 4.70 7.34
N LYS A 194 -13.32 3.59 7.93
CA LYS A 194 -14.17 2.64 8.66
C LYS A 194 -13.96 2.72 10.17
N PHE A 195 -14.96 2.32 10.95
CA PHE A 195 -14.81 2.10 12.38
C PHE A 195 -14.42 0.66 12.65
N VAL A 196 -13.46 0.48 13.56
CA VAL A 196 -12.91 -0.83 13.92
C VAL A 196 -12.89 -1.00 15.42
N GLN A 197 -12.97 -2.25 15.88
CA GLN A 197 -12.91 -2.62 17.28
C GLN A 197 -11.70 -3.52 17.54
N ILE A 198 -10.97 -3.30 18.63
CA ILE A 198 -9.88 -4.16 19.06
C ILE A 198 -10.43 -5.54 19.40
N ASP A 199 -9.90 -6.58 18.75
CA ASP A 199 -10.37 -7.96 18.88
C ASP A 199 -9.37 -8.88 19.59
N LYS A 200 -8.18 -8.38 19.91
CA LYS A 200 -7.08 -9.13 20.53
C LYS A 200 -6.53 -8.42 21.75
N LYS A 201 -6.05 -9.20 22.72
CA LYS A 201 -5.51 -8.70 24.00
C LYS A 201 -4.12 -8.09 23.82
N ASP A 202 -3.25 -8.79 23.10
CA ASP A 202 -1.83 -8.42 22.95
C ASP A 202 -1.58 -7.73 21.61
N ILE A 203 -2.16 -6.54 21.46
CA ILE A 203 -1.96 -5.74 20.24
C ILE A 203 -0.59 -5.06 20.25
N LYS A 204 -0.01 -4.92 19.05
CA LYS A 204 1.11 -4.01 18.80
C LYS A 204 0.61 -2.80 18.03
N LEU A 205 0.82 -1.63 18.61
CA LEU A 205 0.54 -0.35 17.98
C LEU A 205 1.87 0.32 17.63
N TRP A 206 2.02 0.74 16.37
CA TRP A 206 3.27 1.27 15.85
C TRP A 206 3.20 2.77 15.60
N SER A 207 4.30 3.46 15.88
CA SER A 207 4.46 4.89 15.56
C SER A 207 4.83 5.11 14.08
N ASN A 208 5.38 4.10 13.41
CA ASN A 208 5.72 4.13 11.99
C ASN A 208 5.53 2.74 11.37
N LEU A 209 5.53 2.66 10.04
CA LEU A 209 5.30 1.40 9.33
C LEU A 209 6.58 0.59 9.14
N GLU A 210 7.74 1.18 9.42
CA GLU A 210 9.05 0.52 9.46
C GLU A 210 9.26 -0.30 10.75
N PHE A 211 8.31 -0.18 11.69
CA PHE A 211 8.30 -0.86 13.00
C PHE A 211 9.53 -0.58 13.87
N SER A 212 10.16 0.59 13.70
CA SER A 212 11.30 0.98 14.56
C SER A 212 10.87 1.58 15.89
N MET A 213 9.60 1.99 16.03
CA MET A 213 9.06 2.58 17.25
C MET A 213 7.62 2.11 17.51
N SER A 214 7.37 1.52 18.67
CA SER A 214 6.02 1.15 19.13
C SER A 214 5.39 2.26 19.99
N LYS A 215 4.08 2.15 20.23
CA LYS A 215 3.31 2.98 21.16
C LYS A 215 2.95 2.18 22.41
N ASP A 216 2.71 2.89 23.52
CA ASP A 216 2.14 2.29 24.73
C ASP A 216 0.71 1.83 24.45
N THR A 217 0.40 0.59 24.83
CA THR A 217 -0.89 -0.06 24.65
C THR A 217 -1.60 -0.35 25.97
N LYS A 218 -1.04 0.02 27.14
CA LYS A 218 -1.61 -0.27 28.48
C LYS A 218 -3.05 0.20 28.67
N ARG A 219 -3.44 1.27 27.97
CA ARG A 219 -4.79 1.86 28.06
C ARG A 219 -5.75 1.34 26.99
N ILE A 220 -5.28 0.51 26.06
CA ILE A 220 -6.10 -0.05 24.99
C ILE A 220 -6.58 -1.44 25.40
N LYS A 221 -7.90 -1.65 25.32
CA LYS A 221 -8.56 -2.88 25.76
C LYS A 221 -9.27 -3.56 24.58
N ILE A 222 -9.48 -4.87 24.70
CA ILE A 222 -10.42 -5.56 23.83
C ILE A 222 -11.77 -4.87 23.93
N GLY A 223 -12.39 -4.65 22.78
CA GLY A 223 -13.66 -3.96 22.69
C GLY A 223 -13.55 -2.45 22.50
N ASP A 224 -12.37 -1.85 22.69
CA ASP A 224 -12.15 -0.44 22.37
C ASP A 224 -12.34 -0.21 20.87
N ALA A 225 -12.94 0.93 20.52
CA ALA A 225 -13.31 1.24 19.16
C ALA A 225 -12.62 2.52 18.67
N TYR A 226 -12.21 2.52 17.40
CA TYR A 226 -11.45 3.59 16.77
C TYR A 226 -11.90 3.81 15.33
N GLN A 227 -11.58 4.99 14.77
CA GLN A 227 -11.70 5.22 13.35
C GLN A 227 -10.41 4.82 12.63
N ALA A 228 -10.49 3.82 11.75
CA ALA A 228 -9.44 3.49 10.78
C ALA A 228 -9.60 4.36 9.53
N LYS A 229 -8.89 5.49 9.49
CA LYS A 229 -9.02 6.44 8.37
C LYS A 229 -8.31 5.98 7.11
N TYR A 230 -7.15 5.36 7.26
CA TYR A 230 -6.30 4.94 6.15
C TYR A 230 -5.87 3.49 6.31
N VAL A 231 -5.67 2.82 5.18
CA VAL A 231 -5.06 1.49 5.09
C VAL A 231 -3.78 1.56 4.27
N TYR A 232 -2.79 0.80 4.70
CA TYR A 232 -1.49 0.68 4.05
C TYR A 232 -1.22 -0.79 3.73
N ASN A 233 -0.85 -1.07 2.48
CA ASN A 233 -0.32 -2.38 2.10
C ASN A 233 1.16 -2.43 2.49
N HIS A 234 1.53 -3.40 3.31
CA HIS A 234 2.90 -3.52 3.83
C HIS A 234 3.66 -4.65 3.11
N PRO A 235 4.98 -4.49 2.81
CA PRO A 235 5.79 -5.52 2.15
C PRO A 235 5.90 -6.88 2.86
N ASN A 236 5.39 -7.00 4.10
CA ASN A 236 5.29 -8.25 4.83
C ASN A 236 4.02 -9.05 4.45
N GLY A 237 3.25 -8.60 3.46
CA GLY A 237 2.02 -9.22 2.98
C GLY A 237 0.79 -8.89 3.82
N GLN A 238 0.89 -8.02 4.82
CA GLN A 238 -0.20 -7.63 5.70
C GLN A 238 -0.65 -6.20 5.45
N LYS A 239 -1.84 -5.86 5.97
CA LYS A 239 -2.37 -4.49 5.92
C LYS A 239 -2.35 -3.87 7.30
N TYR A 240 -2.06 -2.58 7.36
CA TYR A 240 -2.06 -1.81 8.59
C TYR A 240 -3.02 -0.63 8.48
N TYR A 241 -3.76 -0.37 9.55
CA TYR A 241 -4.70 0.75 9.64
C TYR A 241 -4.12 1.88 10.46
N SER A 242 -4.32 3.13 10.01
CA SER A 242 -4.07 4.32 10.81
C SER A 242 -5.29 4.63 11.66
N LEU A 243 -5.14 4.48 12.98
CA LEU A 243 -6.23 4.63 13.93
C LEU A 243 -6.30 6.04 14.52
N TYR A 244 -7.53 6.49 14.76
CA TYR A 244 -7.87 7.77 15.37
C TYR A 244 -8.93 7.58 16.45
N ASN A 245 -8.79 8.32 17.55
CA ASN A 245 -9.78 8.33 18.63
C ASN A 245 -10.99 9.23 18.29
N SER A 246 -11.94 9.33 19.23
CA SER A 246 -13.14 10.16 19.10
C SER A 246 -12.87 11.66 18.96
N GLU A 247 -11.74 12.14 19.50
CA GLU A 247 -11.26 13.52 19.38
C GLU A 247 -10.48 13.76 18.08
N ASN A 248 -10.49 12.78 17.16
CA ASN A 248 -9.77 12.84 15.90
C ASN A 248 -8.23 12.88 16.05
N LYS A 249 -7.71 12.49 17.21
CA LYS A 249 -6.27 12.36 17.48
C LYS A 249 -5.76 11.02 16.97
N TRP A 250 -4.67 11.04 16.22
CA TRP A 250 -3.99 9.83 15.75
C TRP A 250 -3.37 9.08 16.93
N ILE A 251 -3.59 7.76 16.98
CA ILE A 251 -3.08 6.92 18.08
C ILE A 251 -1.97 5.98 17.63
N GLY A 252 -1.98 5.53 16.37
CA GLY A 252 -0.94 4.64 15.84
C GLY A 252 -1.39 3.79 14.67
N TYR A 253 -0.46 2.99 14.15
CA TYR A 253 -0.73 1.96 13.15
C TYR A 253 -0.97 0.61 13.81
N ILE A 254 -2.09 -0.04 13.46
CA ILE A 254 -2.42 -1.39 13.94
C ILE A 254 -2.44 -2.37 12.78
N ASN A 255 -2.11 -3.62 13.04
CA ASN A 255 -2.33 -4.69 12.07
C ASN A 255 -3.84 -4.89 11.86
N SER A 256 -4.27 -4.95 10.60
CA SER A 256 -5.67 -5.23 10.23
C SER A 256 -6.21 -6.54 10.81
N ARG A 257 -5.34 -7.51 11.13
CA ARG A 257 -5.72 -8.78 11.78
C ARG A 257 -5.89 -8.68 13.30
N SER A 258 -5.72 -7.51 13.88
CA SER A 258 -5.90 -7.23 15.32
C SER A 258 -7.14 -6.38 15.60
N VAL A 259 -7.99 -6.22 14.59
CA VAL A 259 -9.26 -5.52 14.70
C VAL A 259 -10.33 -6.20 13.85
N THR A 260 -11.58 -6.03 14.25
CA THR A 260 -12.74 -6.34 13.42
C THR A 260 -13.46 -5.06 13.01
N PHE A 261 -14.23 -5.12 11.92
CA PHE A 261 -15.12 -4.02 11.57
C PHE A 261 -16.24 -3.93 12.60
N LEU A 262 -16.42 -2.74 13.15
CA LEU A 262 -17.48 -2.51 14.12
C LEU A 262 -18.82 -2.51 13.39
N LYS A 263 -19.53 -3.66 13.42
CA LYS A 263 -20.87 -3.78 12.82
C LYS A 263 -21.92 -3.12 13.70
N VAL A 264 -21.76 -3.22 15.02
CA VAL A 264 -22.63 -2.59 16.02
C VAL A 264 -21.76 -2.26 17.26
N PRO A 265 -21.75 -1.02 17.78
CA PRO A 265 -21.12 -0.69 19.06
C PRO A 265 -21.75 -1.44 20.23
N ASN A 266 -21.08 -1.44 21.38
CA ASN A 266 -21.63 -1.99 22.62
C ASN A 266 -23.00 -1.35 22.92
N ALA A 267 -24.02 -2.21 22.96
CA ALA A 267 -25.40 -1.82 23.18
C ALA A 267 -25.78 -2.03 24.64
N HIS A 268 -26.32 -0.99 25.28
CA HIS A 268 -26.91 -1.08 26.60
C HIS A 268 -28.42 -1.02 26.48
N LYS A 269 -29.13 -1.94 27.15
CA LYS A 269 -30.58 -1.87 27.24
C LYS A 269 -30.97 -0.54 27.91
N TYR A 270 -31.87 0.20 27.25
CA TYR A 270 -32.26 1.55 27.66
C TYR A 270 -33.77 1.65 27.91
N ASN A 271 -34.58 1.19 26.94
CA ASN A 271 -36.05 1.12 27.02
C ASN A 271 -36.72 2.39 27.59
N LYS A 272 -36.52 3.53 26.93
CA LYS A 272 -37.20 4.79 27.27
C LYS A 272 -37.94 5.38 26.09
N ASN A 273 -39.02 6.07 26.37
CA ASN A 273 -39.71 6.85 25.35
C ASN A 273 -38.97 8.17 25.11
N ILE A 274 -38.83 8.52 23.84
CA ILE A 274 -38.10 9.69 23.38
C ILE A 274 -38.93 10.44 22.35
N VAL A 275 -38.71 11.75 22.28
CA VAL A 275 -39.28 12.61 21.25
C VAL A 275 -38.14 13.19 20.41
N ILE A 276 -38.30 13.17 19.09
CA ILE A 276 -37.30 13.76 18.19
C ILE A 276 -37.44 15.29 18.21
N ASN A 277 -36.34 15.98 18.51
CA ASN A 277 -36.28 17.43 18.63
C ASN A 277 -36.40 18.11 17.25
N LYS A 278 -36.87 19.36 17.20
CA LYS A 278 -36.88 20.16 15.95
C LYS A 278 -35.44 20.42 15.48
N GLY A 279 -35.18 20.25 14.17
CA GLY A 279 -33.87 20.52 13.56
C GLY A 279 -33.53 19.57 12.42
N LYS A 280 -32.28 19.64 11.94
CA LYS A 280 -31.74 18.74 10.90
C LYS A 280 -31.46 17.37 11.52
N ILE A 281 -32.32 16.40 11.21
CA ILE A 281 -32.23 15.03 11.76
C ILE A 281 -31.61 14.09 10.73
N VAL A 282 -30.75 13.20 11.21
CA VAL A 282 -30.25 12.08 10.43
C VAL A 282 -30.47 10.81 11.24
N VAL A 283 -31.17 9.85 10.64
CA VAL A 283 -31.31 8.50 11.17
C VAL A 283 -30.54 7.54 10.27
N TRP A 284 -29.72 6.68 10.87
CA TRP A 284 -28.88 5.73 10.14
C TRP A 284 -29.45 4.32 10.19
N LYS A 285 -29.26 3.53 9.14
CA LYS A 285 -29.59 2.09 9.12
C LYS A 285 -28.49 1.24 9.75
N ASN A 286 -27.29 1.80 9.92
CA ASN A 286 -26.15 1.14 10.50
C ASN A 286 -25.28 2.18 11.21
N LEU A 287 -24.55 1.73 12.23
CA LEU A 287 -23.69 2.61 13.01
C LEU A 287 -22.32 2.82 12.35
N ASP A 288 -22.02 2.16 11.23
CA ASP A 288 -20.86 2.51 10.38
C ASP A 288 -21.15 3.70 9.43
N PHE A 289 -22.37 4.25 9.50
CA PHE A 289 -22.86 5.40 8.71
C PHE A 289 -22.76 5.23 7.20
N SER A 290 -22.77 3.99 6.70
CA SER A 290 -22.77 3.73 5.27
C SER A 290 -24.16 3.88 4.63
N LYS A 291 -25.25 3.82 5.41
CA LYS A 291 -26.62 3.92 4.90
C LYS A 291 -27.56 4.72 5.81
N LYS A 292 -28.26 5.70 5.25
CA LYS A 292 -29.32 6.47 5.96
C LYS A 292 -30.66 5.74 5.89
N ALA A 293 -31.49 5.97 6.90
CA ALA A 293 -32.87 5.51 6.91
C ALA A 293 -33.77 6.42 6.04
N ASP A 294 -34.84 5.85 5.52
CA ASP A 294 -35.90 6.63 4.87
C ASP A 294 -36.66 7.43 5.94
N MET A 295 -36.74 8.74 5.74
CA MET A 295 -37.36 9.68 6.66
C MET A 295 -38.88 9.80 6.47
N LYS A 296 -39.48 9.21 5.43
CA LYS A 296 -40.95 9.28 5.18
C LYS A 296 -41.79 8.91 6.40
N ASN A 297 -41.32 7.97 7.22
CA ASN A 297 -42.02 7.46 8.39
C ASN A 297 -41.43 7.94 9.73
N ILE A 298 -40.48 8.87 9.72
CA ILE A 298 -39.81 9.39 10.91
C ILE A 298 -40.10 10.89 11.02
N LYS A 299 -41.05 11.23 11.90
CA LYS A 299 -41.53 12.60 12.13
C LYS A 299 -40.99 13.21 13.42
N VAL A 300 -40.61 14.49 13.35
CA VAL A 300 -40.28 15.36 14.50
C VAL A 300 -41.47 15.47 15.45
N GLY A 301 -41.23 15.57 16.76
CA GLY A 301 -42.29 15.75 17.75
C GLY A 301 -43.12 14.49 18.04
N LYS A 302 -43.00 13.45 17.19
CA LYS A 302 -43.60 12.14 17.46
C LYS A 302 -42.76 11.39 18.50
N GLU A 303 -43.45 10.59 19.30
CA GLU A 303 -42.86 9.69 20.29
C GLU A 303 -42.40 8.37 19.66
N TYR A 304 -41.26 7.88 20.13
CA TYR A 304 -40.64 6.62 19.75
C TYR A 304 -40.03 5.96 20.98
N THR A 305 -39.76 4.66 20.89
CA THR A 305 -39.04 3.93 21.94
C THR A 305 -37.57 3.78 21.56
N ALA A 306 -36.69 4.24 22.45
CA ALA A 306 -35.26 3.97 22.41
C ALA A 306 -34.96 2.68 23.18
N LYS A 307 -34.86 1.54 22.49
CA LYS A 307 -34.63 0.24 23.16
C LYS A 307 -33.20 0.08 23.68
N TYR A 308 -32.22 0.52 22.91
CA TYR A 308 -30.80 0.38 23.22
C TYR A 308 -30.05 1.70 23.03
N GLU A 309 -29.08 1.96 23.90
CA GLU A 309 -28.08 3.03 23.80
C GLU A 309 -26.74 2.45 23.34
N TYR A 310 -26.09 3.12 22.41
CA TYR A 310 -24.82 2.72 21.80
C TYR A 310 -23.79 3.82 22.00
N TYR A 311 -22.63 3.47 22.57
CA TYR A 311 -21.46 4.35 22.61
C TYR A 311 -20.67 4.16 21.32
N HIS A 312 -20.70 5.16 20.45
CA HIS A 312 -20.07 5.06 19.15
C HIS A 312 -18.62 5.59 19.21
N PRO A 313 -17.64 4.97 18.50
CA PRO A 313 -16.25 5.43 18.47
C PRO A 313 -16.00 6.87 18.03
N ASN A 314 -17.00 7.56 17.49
CA ASN A 314 -16.94 9.01 17.23
C ASN A 314 -17.16 9.87 18.49
N GLY A 315 -17.23 9.25 19.68
CA GLY A 315 -17.44 9.92 20.97
C GLY A 315 -18.89 10.31 21.24
N GLN A 316 -19.83 9.94 20.36
CA GLN A 316 -21.23 10.28 20.50
C GLN A 316 -22.04 9.04 20.86
N LYS A 317 -23.22 9.26 21.45
CA LYS A 317 -24.15 8.19 21.73
C LYS A 317 -25.26 8.16 20.67
N TYR A 318 -25.76 6.97 20.42
CA TYR A 318 -26.88 6.75 19.52
C TYR A 318 -27.92 5.85 20.20
N TYR A 319 -29.20 6.09 19.92
CA TYR A 319 -30.28 5.20 20.31
C TYR A 319 -30.77 4.37 19.12
N SER A 320 -31.13 3.11 19.34
CA SER A 320 -31.97 2.37 18.39
C SER A 320 -33.42 2.82 18.52
N LEU A 321 -33.97 3.38 17.46
CA LEU A 321 -35.29 3.98 17.37
C LEU A 321 -36.32 2.96 16.90
N TYR A 322 -37.43 2.82 17.64
CA TYR A 322 -38.57 1.97 17.31
C TYR A 322 -39.86 2.79 17.31
N ASP A 323 -40.77 2.52 16.38
CA ASP A 323 -42.09 3.15 16.38
C ASP A 323 -43.04 2.49 17.40
N ASN A 324 -44.27 3.01 17.49
CA ASN A 324 -45.30 2.52 18.41
C ASN A 324 -45.85 1.12 18.07
N LYS A 325 -45.49 0.55 16.91
CA LYS A 325 -45.79 -0.83 16.52
C LYS A 325 -44.57 -1.74 16.67
N ASP A 326 -43.59 -1.28 17.44
CA ASP A 326 -42.32 -1.94 17.69
C ASP A 326 -41.47 -2.21 16.44
N LYS A 327 -41.71 -1.45 15.36
CA LYS A 327 -40.93 -1.55 14.13
C LYS A 327 -39.63 -0.76 14.27
N TRP A 328 -38.51 -1.41 13.98
CA TRP A 328 -37.20 -0.75 13.99
C TRP A 328 -37.07 0.28 12.86
N MET A 329 -36.68 1.49 13.24
CA MET A 329 -36.60 2.65 12.34
C MET A 329 -35.16 2.98 11.95
N GLY A 330 -34.22 2.86 12.89
CA GLY A 330 -32.81 3.13 12.67
C GLY A 330 -32.07 3.54 13.94
N TYR A 331 -30.91 4.17 13.78
CA TYR A 331 -30.11 4.74 14.84
C TYR A 331 -30.13 6.26 14.77
N ILE A 332 -30.46 6.91 15.88
CA ILE A 332 -30.51 8.37 15.99
C ILE A 332 -29.53 8.86 17.05
N ASN A 333 -28.88 9.98 16.79
CA ASN A 333 -27.96 10.58 17.76
C ASN A 333 -28.74 11.04 19.00
N THR A 334 -28.22 10.78 20.21
CA THR A 334 -28.92 11.14 21.45
C THR A 334 -29.11 12.66 21.61
N ARG A 335 -28.27 13.48 20.97
CA ARG A 335 -28.40 14.95 20.96
C ARG A 335 -29.60 15.44 20.13
N SER A 336 -30.16 14.58 19.27
CA SER A 336 -31.32 14.91 18.42
C SER A 336 -32.67 14.56 19.06
N VAL A 337 -32.68 14.08 20.30
CA VAL A 337 -33.90 13.62 20.97
C VAL A 337 -33.97 14.11 22.41
N THR A 338 -35.18 14.14 22.95
CA THR A 338 -35.46 14.39 24.38
C THR A 338 -36.06 13.14 24.99
N VAL A 339 -35.54 12.70 26.13
CA VAL A 339 -36.08 11.56 26.88
C VAL A 339 -37.29 12.03 27.68
N LYS A 340 -38.43 11.35 27.51
CA LYS A 340 -39.60 11.60 28.36
C LYS A 340 -39.35 11.00 29.74
N LYS A 341 -39.65 11.80 30.77
CA LYS A 341 -39.57 11.37 32.16
C LYS A 341 -40.66 10.35 32.47
#